data_AF-W5Y506-F1
#
_entry.id   AF-W5Y506-F1
#
_cell.length_a   1.000
_cell.length_b   1.000
_cell.length_c   1.000
_cell.angle_alpha   90.00
_cell.angle_beta   90.00
_cell.angle_gamma   90.00
#
_symmetry.space_group_name_H-M   'P 1'
#
loop_
_entity.id
_entity.type
_entity.pdbx_description
1 polymer ?
#
loop_
_entity_poly.entity_id
_entity_poly.type
_entity_poly.pdbx_seq_one_letter_code
_entity_poly.pdbx_strand_id
1 'polypeptide(L)'
;MMTTSEPSNLDPQMAALKNEVFYLVTGIANLVNKIGTSTPEWGPETTDTVNKNLDPSISNIARLPDELSRAIVQVAGANLHQIGQMMEHGFTSPATVAPLARSCIENVALLLFINRDEDSPEVRTVRAARAIRSGMTRDKVHTLGGLAELHQELNTVVQRYTAKHTILELKQEDVSYSDMVRMTLNGVIGEDLYGDLCSYTHHNAWRAYYQFLVAGVNPTQLELDSLFFAFEAARAVTAGGFALAKYRDSNATSDLLEGLRFSIDRLIGLGRMLNDFQQNIEA
;
A
#
# COMPACT_ATOMS: atom_id res chain seq x y z
N MET A 1 24.50 -25.73 -7.42
CA MET A 1 25.45 -24.62 -7.61
C MET A 1 24.77 -23.39 -7.02
N MET A 2 25.14 -22.97 -5.81
CA MET A 2 24.65 -21.70 -5.27
C MET A 2 25.25 -20.59 -6.12
N THR A 3 24.42 -19.74 -6.71
CA THR A 3 24.85 -18.50 -7.36
C THR A 3 25.26 -17.51 -6.28
N THR A 4 26.43 -17.72 -5.68
CA THR A 4 27.13 -16.69 -4.93
C THR A 4 27.68 -15.72 -5.96
N SER A 5 26.87 -14.72 -6.34
CA SER A 5 27.41 -13.53 -7.01
C SER A 5 28.47 -12.96 -6.07
N GLU A 6 29.73 -12.99 -6.47
CA GLU A 6 30.75 -12.27 -5.72
C GLU A 6 30.32 -10.79 -5.66
N PRO A 7 30.36 -10.14 -4.48
CA PRO A 7 30.02 -8.72 -4.32
C PRO A 7 30.83 -7.76 -5.21
N SER A 8 31.85 -8.27 -5.91
CA SER A 8 32.84 -7.54 -6.71
C SER A 8 32.37 -7.08 -8.10
N ASN A 9 31.16 -7.45 -8.54
CA ASN A 9 30.65 -7.12 -9.89
C ASN A 9 29.42 -6.19 -9.93
N LEU A 10 29.05 -5.57 -8.80
CA LEU A 10 27.97 -4.58 -8.82
C LEU A 10 28.45 -3.31 -9.54
N ASP A 11 27.74 -2.92 -10.60
CA ASP A 11 27.94 -1.64 -11.28
C ASP A 11 27.93 -0.52 -10.24
N PRO A 12 28.97 0.33 -10.14
CA PRO A 12 29.02 1.44 -9.19
C PRO A 12 27.81 2.37 -9.27
N GLN A 13 27.21 2.53 -10.46
CA GLN A 13 25.99 3.29 -10.65
C GLN A 13 24.78 2.58 -10.04
N MET A 14 24.67 1.26 -10.20
CA MET A 14 23.63 0.45 -9.55
C MET A 14 23.73 0.53 -8.03
N ALA A 15 24.94 0.43 -7.47
CA ALA A 15 25.16 0.57 -6.03
C ALA A 15 24.73 1.95 -5.50
N ALA A 16 25.04 3.02 -6.25
CA ALA A 16 24.62 4.38 -5.90
C ALA A 16 23.08 4.53 -5.95
N LEU A 17 22.43 3.99 -6.99
CA LEU A 17 20.98 3.99 -7.11
C LEU A 17 20.30 3.24 -5.95
N LYS A 18 20.80 2.05 -5.60
CA LYS A 18 20.28 1.26 -4.48
C LYS A 18 20.39 2.00 -3.15
N ASN A 19 21.50 2.70 -2.92
CA ASN A 19 21.67 3.51 -1.73
C ASN A 19 20.67 4.68 -1.67
N GLU A 20 20.43 5.36 -2.80
CA GLU A 20 19.43 6.42 -2.87
C GLU A 20 18.02 5.88 -2.60
N VAL A 21 17.67 4.73 -3.21
CA VAL A 21 16.40 4.04 -2.97
C VAL A 21 16.25 3.64 -1.51
N PHE A 22 17.28 3.07 -0.88
CA PHE A 22 17.28 2.74 0.55
C PHE A 22 16.85 3.94 1.41
N TYR A 23 17.53 5.07 1.29
CA TYR A 23 17.24 6.25 2.12
C TYR A 23 15.86 6.83 1.84
N LEU A 24 15.46 6.88 0.56
CA LEU A 24 14.19 7.47 0.17
C LEU A 24 13.00 6.61 0.64
N VAL A 25 13.06 5.32 0.36
CA VAL A 25 12.01 4.34 0.66
C VAL A 25 11.80 4.20 2.18
N THR A 26 12.89 4.08 2.95
CA THR A 26 12.82 4.00 4.41
C THR A 26 12.35 5.32 5.04
N GLY A 27 12.77 6.46 4.48
CA GLY A 27 12.31 7.78 4.89
C GLY A 27 10.80 7.97 4.70
N ILE A 28 10.29 7.64 3.51
CA ILE A 28 8.85 7.68 3.20
C ILE A 28 8.08 6.75 4.13
N ALA A 29 8.52 5.50 4.30
CA ALA A 29 7.88 4.54 5.20
C ALA A 29 7.72 5.10 6.62
N ASN A 30 8.76 5.74 7.16
CA ASN A 30 8.74 6.33 8.49
C ASN A 30 7.79 7.53 8.59
N LEU A 31 7.80 8.42 7.60
CA LEU A 31 6.94 9.60 7.56
C LEU A 31 5.46 9.19 7.48
N VAL A 32 5.12 8.30 6.56
CA VAL A 32 3.74 7.83 6.37
C VAL A 32 3.25 7.05 7.59
N ASN A 33 4.11 6.22 8.20
CA ASN A 33 3.75 5.54 9.46
C ASN A 33 3.44 6.54 10.58
N LYS A 34 4.25 7.60 10.74
CA LYS A 34 3.99 8.65 11.72
C LYS A 34 2.64 9.33 11.47
N ILE A 35 2.33 9.70 10.23
CA ILE A 35 1.01 10.24 9.85
C ILE A 35 -0.11 9.27 10.22
N GLY A 36 0.06 7.98 9.92
CA GLY A 36 -0.93 6.96 10.24
C GLY A 36 -1.23 6.83 11.74
N THR A 37 -0.22 7.09 12.57
CA THR A 37 -0.32 7.05 14.05
C THR A 37 -0.70 8.38 14.70
N SER A 38 -0.78 9.48 13.95
CA SER A 38 -1.23 10.77 14.47
C SER A 38 -2.68 10.70 14.95
N THR A 39 -3.06 11.63 15.83
CA THR A 39 -4.42 11.74 16.36
C THR A 39 -5.43 11.85 15.21
N PRO A 40 -6.55 11.10 15.23
CA PRO A 40 -7.62 11.26 14.26
C PRO A 40 -8.21 12.67 14.27
N GLU A 41 -8.65 13.16 13.11
CA GLU A 41 -9.28 14.47 12.98
C GLU A 41 -10.66 14.53 13.64
N TRP A 42 -11.41 13.41 13.62
CA TRP A 42 -12.75 13.39 14.20
C TRP A 42 -12.71 13.45 15.72
N GLY A 43 -13.29 14.52 16.27
CA GLY A 43 -13.58 14.64 17.69
C GLY A 43 -14.85 13.88 18.13
N PRO A 44 -15.16 13.90 19.44
CA PRO A 44 -16.30 13.18 20.02
C PRO A 44 -17.64 13.50 19.34
N GLU A 45 -17.87 14.75 18.95
CA GLU A 45 -19.10 15.20 18.31
C GLU A 45 -19.39 14.44 16.99
N THR A 46 -18.39 14.33 16.12
CA THR A 46 -18.51 13.60 14.85
C THR A 46 -18.68 12.10 15.11
N THR A 47 -17.88 11.53 16.02
CA THR A 47 -17.94 10.10 16.31
C THR A 47 -19.27 9.68 16.91
N ASP A 48 -19.83 10.48 17.82
CA ASP A 48 -21.12 10.19 18.47
C ASP A 48 -22.27 10.28 17.46
N THR A 49 -22.20 11.23 16.54
CA THR A 49 -23.17 11.39 15.45
C THR A 49 -23.15 10.18 14.51
N VAL A 50 -21.97 9.75 14.07
CA VAL A 50 -21.83 8.58 13.20
C VAL A 50 -22.32 7.30 13.88
N ASN A 51 -21.92 7.08 15.14
CA ASN A 51 -22.37 5.92 15.92
C ASN A 51 -23.90 5.89 16.05
N LYS A 52 -24.53 7.05 16.33
CA LYS A 52 -25.98 7.18 16.40
C LYS A 52 -26.67 6.90 15.06
N ASN A 53 -26.09 7.35 13.94
CA ASN A 53 -26.68 7.23 12.62
C ASN A 53 -26.57 5.81 12.03
N LEU A 54 -25.48 5.10 12.31
CA LEU A 54 -25.21 3.78 11.74
C LEU A 54 -25.83 2.65 12.57
N ASP A 55 -25.45 2.54 13.84
CA ASP A 55 -26.06 1.62 14.79
C ASP A 55 -25.62 1.93 16.23
N PRO A 56 -26.48 2.52 17.09
CA PRO A 56 -26.10 2.86 18.45
C PRO A 56 -25.85 1.63 19.34
N SER A 57 -26.28 0.42 18.93
CA SER A 57 -25.98 -0.79 19.69
C SER A 57 -24.56 -1.33 19.46
N ILE A 58 -23.90 -0.93 18.38
CA ILE A 58 -22.54 -1.37 18.09
C ILE A 58 -21.58 -0.33 18.63
N SER A 59 -20.81 -0.72 19.64
CA SER A 59 -19.89 0.18 20.31
C SER A 59 -18.82 0.68 19.34
N ASN A 60 -18.86 1.97 19.06
CA ASN A 60 -17.77 2.73 18.46
C ASN A 60 -17.39 2.37 17.01
N ILE A 61 -18.38 2.02 16.19
CA ILE A 61 -18.20 1.75 14.75
C ILE A 61 -17.52 2.93 14.01
N ALA A 62 -17.74 4.16 14.49
CA ALA A 62 -17.15 5.38 13.94
C ALA A 62 -15.61 5.38 13.95
N ARG A 63 -14.96 4.57 14.80
CA ARG A 63 -13.49 4.45 14.85
C ARG A 63 -12.90 3.57 13.77
N LEU A 64 -13.69 2.69 13.16
CA LEU A 64 -13.18 1.68 12.22
C LEU A 64 -12.34 2.27 11.07
N PRO A 65 -12.73 3.38 10.41
CA PRO A 65 -11.90 3.97 9.37
C PRO A 65 -10.51 4.34 9.83
N ASP A 66 -10.39 4.91 11.03
CA ASP A 66 -9.11 5.40 11.52
C ASP A 66 -8.23 4.27 12.01
N GLU A 67 -8.81 3.27 12.68
CA GLU A 67 -8.10 2.07 13.12
C GLU A 67 -7.63 1.23 11.94
N LEU A 68 -8.50 1.01 10.95
CA LEU A 68 -8.17 0.28 9.74
C LEU A 68 -7.13 1.05 8.90
N SER A 69 -7.31 2.35 8.69
CA SER A 69 -6.34 3.17 7.94
C SER A 69 -4.97 3.17 8.59
N ARG A 70 -4.91 3.24 9.93
CA ARG A 70 -3.67 3.11 10.69
C ARG A 70 -3.03 1.75 10.48
N ALA A 71 -3.78 0.67 10.62
CA ALA A 71 -3.27 -0.69 10.43
C ALA A 71 -2.73 -0.91 9.01
N ILE A 72 -3.48 -0.47 7.99
CA ILE A 72 -3.09 -0.52 6.57
C ILE A 72 -1.77 0.21 6.34
N VAL A 73 -1.65 1.45 6.84
CA VAL A 73 -0.44 2.25 6.68
C VAL A 73 0.75 1.64 7.42
N GLN A 74 0.55 1.07 8.61
CA GLN A 74 1.60 0.38 9.33
C GLN A 74 2.13 -0.83 8.55
N VAL A 75 1.24 -1.62 7.93
CA VAL A 75 1.63 -2.77 7.09
C VAL A 75 2.33 -2.30 5.81
N ALA A 76 1.76 -1.34 5.09
CA ALA A 76 2.37 -0.79 3.88
C ALA A 76 3.73 -0.15 4.17
N GLY A 77 3.84 0.61 5.27
CA GLY A 77 5.09 1.20 5.73
C GLY A 77 6.12 0.15 6.13
N ALA A 78 5.73 -0.92 6.82
CA ALA A 78 6.64 -2.02 7.17
C ALA A 78 7.18 -2.74 5.93
N ASN A 79 6.32 -3.04 4.95
CA ASN A 79 6.72 -3.64 3.68
C ASN A 79 7.65 -2.71 2.89
N LEU A 80 7.32 -1.41 2.81
CA LEU A 80 8.15 -0.43 2.14
C LEU A 80 9.52 -0.31 2.83
N HIS A 81 9.55 -0.22 4.16
CA HIS A 81 10.79 -0.20 4.92
C HIS A 81 11.64 -1.44 4.63
N GLN A 82 11.03 -2.63 4.61
CA GLN A 82 11.71 -3.89 4.30
C GLN A 82 12.28 -3.91 2.88
N ILE A 83 11.55 -3.37 1.89
CA ILE A 83 12.08 -3.19 0.52
C ILE A 83 13.33 -2.31 0.57
N GLY A 84 13.30 -1.22 1.33
CA GLY A 84 14.45 -0.35 1.55
C GLY A 84 15.65 -1.14 2.07
N GLN A 85 15.48 -1.91 3.16
CA GLN A 85 16.52 -2.77 3.74
C GLN A 85 17.12 -3.76 2.72
N MET A 86 16.31 -4.29 1.79
CA MET A 86 16.81 -5.18 0.73
C MET A 86 17.74 -4.48 -0.28
N MET A 87 17.75 -3.15 -0.33
CA MET A 87 18.64 -2.38 -1.21
C MET A 87 20.02 -2.13 -0.59
N GLU A 88 20.18 -2.34 0.72
CA GLU A 88 21.44 -2.07 1.43
C GLU A 88 22.54 -3.10 1.07
N HIS A 89 22.18 -4.30 0.60
CA HIS A 89 23.12 -5.42 0.50
C HIS A 89 23.02 -6.21 -0.82
N GLY A 90 24.19 -6.53 -1.37
CA GLY A 90 24.36 -7.58 -2.38
C GLY A 90 23.50 -7.42 -3.63
N PHE A 91 23.15 -8.55 -4.25
CA PHE A 91 22.20 -8.62 -5.35
C PHE A 91 20.75 -8.61 -4.81
N THR A 92 19.88 -7.81 -5.43
CA THR A 92 18.44 -7.75 -5.06
C THR A 92 17.58 -8.31 -6.18
N SER A 93 16.80 -9.35 -5.88
CA SER A 93 15.93 -9.99 -6.88
C SER A 93 14.51 -9.41 -6.87
N PRO A 94 13.86 -9.28 -8.04
CA PRO A 94 12.48 -8.87 -8.11
C PRO A 94 11.54 -9.93 -7.50
N ALA A 95 11.96 -11.20 -7.36
CA ALA A 95 11.17 -12.21 -6.62
C ALA A 95 10.93 -11.85 -5.15
N THR A 96 11.82 -11.10 -4.50
CA THR A 96 11.65 -10.70 -3.11
C THR A 96 10.99 -9.33 -2.99
N VAL A 97 11.29 -8.42 -3.91
CA VAL A 97 10.75 -7.05 -3.88
C VAL A 97 9.32 -6.99 -4.40
N ALA A 98 8.99 -7.67 -5.50
CA ALA A 98 7.67 -7.59 -6.13
C ALA A 98 6.52 -8.00 -5.21
N PRO A 99 6.59 -9.10 -4.41
CA PRO A 99 5.52 -9.44 -3.47
C PRO A 99 5.29 -8.37 -2.39
N LEU A 100 6.36 -7.76 -1.89
CA LEU A 100 6.27 -6.68 -0.89
C LEU A 100 5.70 -5.40 -1.52
N ALA A 101 6.17 -5.03 -2.70
CA ALA A 101 5.68 -3.87 -3.45
C ALA A 101 4.19 -4.01 -3.79
N ARG A 102 3.78 -5.21 -4.23
CA ARG A 102 2.37 -5.57 -4.44
C ARG A 102 1.56 -5.35 -3.16
N SER A 103 2.05 -5.84 -2.02
CA SER A 103 1.35 -5.67 -0.75
C SER A 103 1.24 -4.20 -0.35
N CYS A 104 2.26 -3.37 -0.58
CA CYS A 104 2.15 -1.91 -0.42
C CYS A 104 1.03 -1.33 -1.28
N ILE A 105 1.00 -1.66 -2.58
CA ILE A 105 0.03 -1.15 -3.55
C ILE A 105 -1.40 -1.58 -3.20
N GLU A 106 -1.64 -2.84 -2.84
CA GLU A 106 -2.96 -3.34 -2.44
C GLU A 106 -3.46 -2.65 -1.16
N ASN A 107 -2.59 -2.47 -0.17
CA ASN A 107 -2.91 -1.77 1.06
C ASN A 107 -3.22 -0.30 0.81
N VAL A 108 -2.40 0.40 0.03
CA VAL A 108 -2.62 1.81 -0.32
C VAL A 108 -3.89 1.96 -1.15
N ALA A 109 -4.17 1.07 -2.10
CA ALA A 109 -5.41 1.12 -2.88
C ALA A 109 -6.63 1.01 -1.98
N LEU A 110 -6.60 0.11 -1.00
CA LEU A 110 -7.66 0.00 0.02
C LEU A 110 -7.74 1.27 0.88
N LEU A 111 -6.61 1.84 1.29
CA LEU A 111 -6.57 3.10 2.04
C LEU A 111 -7.25 4.24 1.28
N LEU A 112 -6.91 4.43 0.02
CA LEU A 112 -7.48 5.45 -0.85
C LEU A 112 -8.97 5.19 -1.11
N PHE A 113 -9.35 3.92 -1.27
CA PHE A 113 -10.75 3.53 -1.41
C PHE A 113 -11.58 3.87 -0.17
N ILE A 114 -11.05 3.67 1.04
CA ILE A 114 -11.75 4.00 2.29
C ILE A 114 -11.82 5.51 2.49
N ASN A 115 -10.76 6.24 2.16
CA ASN A 115 -10.57 7.66 2.47
C ASN A 115 -10.78 8.57 1.25
N ARG A 116 -11.85 8.36 0.47
CA ARG A 116 -12.17 9.27 -0.65
C ARG A 116 -12.75 10.58 -0.13
N ASP A 117 -12.38 11.67 -0.79
CA ASP A 117 -12.71 13.03 -0.37
C ASP A 117 -14.21 13.35 -0.44
N GLU A 118 -14.95 12.72 -1.36
CA GLU A 118 -16.37 13.00 -1.59
C GLU A 118 -17.35 12.39 -0.56
N ASP A 119 -16.85 11.64 0.42
CA ASP A 119 -17.69 10.81 1.28
C ASP A 119 -18.09 11.45 2.60
N SER A 120 -19.33 11.20 3.03
CA SER A 120 -19.74 11.50 4.40
C SER A 120 -19.00 10.61 5.40
N PRO A 121 -18.85 11.04 6.66
CA PRO A 121 -18.29 10.21 7.73
C PRO A 121 -18.90 8.81 7.81
N GLU A 122 -20.21 8.69 7.62
CA GLU A 122 -20.92 7.41 7.60
C GLU A 122 -20.51 6.51 6.43
N VAL A 123 -20.36 7.08 5.22
CA VAL A 123 -19.93 6.30 4.04
C VAL A 123 -18.54 5.73 4.27
N ARG A 124 -17.61 6.56 4.78
CA ARG A 124 -16.24 6.15 5.14
C ARG A 124 -16.25 5.02 6.17
N THR A 125 -17.06 5.13 7.22
CA THR A 125 -17.25 4.06 8.22
C THR A 125 -17.80 2.77 7.62
N VAL A 126 -18.79 2.85 6.74
CA VAL A 126 -19.38 1.66 6.11
C VAL A 126 -18.40 0.98 5.16
N ARG A 127 -17.57 1.74 4.42
CA ARG A 127 -16.48 1.18 3.59
C ARG A 127 -15.48 0.42 4.45
N ALA A 128 -15.05 0.99 5.58
CA ALA A 128 -14.13 0.33 6.50
C ALA A 128 -14.74 -0.95 7.09
N ALA A 129 -15.99 -0.90 7.54
CA ALA A 129 -16.71 -2.06 8.06
C ALA A 129 -16.83 -3.18 7.01
N ARG A 130 -17.16 -2.82 5.76
CA ARG A 130 -17.23 -3.77 4.65
C ARG A 130 -15.87 -4.39 4.35
N ALA A 131 -14.79 -3.61 4.34
CA ALA A 131 -13.44 -4.11 4.06
C ALA A 131 -13.04 -5.19 5.08
N ILE A 132 -13.26 -4.94 6.38
CA ILE A 132 -12.98 -5.92 7.44
C ILE A 132 -13.85 -7.16 7.27
N ARG A 133 -15.18 -6.99 7.11
CA ARG A 133 -16.13 -8.09 6.91
C ARG A 133 -15.71 -9.00 5.76
N SER A 134 -15.35 -8.41 4.62
CA SER A 134 -14.98 -9.15 3.40
C SER A 134 -13.66 -9.88 3.59
N GLY A 135 -12.68 -9.26 4.26
CA GLY A 135 -11.43 -9.93 4.68
C GLY A 135 -11.69 -11.16 5.56
N MET A 136 -12.55 -11.03 6.57
CA MET A 136 -12.93 -12.15 7.45
C MET A 136 -13.62 -13.30 6.70
N THR A 137 -14.47 -12.97 5.71
CA THR A 137 -15.12 -13.97 4.85
C THR A 137 -14.10 -14.68 3.97
N ARG A 138 -13.24 -13.93 3.29
CA ARG A 138 -12.19 -14.46 2.40
C ARG A 138 -11.23 -15.41 3.13
N ASP A 139 -10.81 -15.01 4.33
CA ASP A 139 -9.87 -15.79 5.14
C ASP A 139 -10.58 -16.92 5.91
N LYS A 140 -11.90 -17.06 5.75
CA LYS A 140 -12.76 -18.07 6.40
C LYS A 140 -12.68 -18.07 7.93
N VAL A 141 -12.42 -16.90 8.53
CA VAL A 141 -12.31 -16.71 9.99
C VAL A 141 -13.59 -16.20 10.65
N HIS A 142 -14.59 -15.82 9.86
CA HIS A 142 -15.87 -15.28 10.33
C HIS A 142 -16.71 -16.24 11.20
N THR A 143 -16.40 -17.54 11.23
CA THR A 143 -17.06 -18.52 12.11
C THR A 143 -16.28 -18.84 13.39
N LEU A 144 -15.10 -18.25 13.58
CA LEU A 144 -14.28 -18.48 14.76
C LEU A 144 -14.87 -17.77 15.98
N GLY A 145 -14.81 -18.42 17.15
CA GLY A 145 -15.26 -17.84 18.41
C GLY A 145 -14.53 -16.54 18.72
N GLY A 146 -15.28 -15.50 19.11
CA GLY A 146 -14.78 -14.13 19.30
C GLY A 146 -14.74 -13.26 18.04
N LEU A 147 -14.76 -13.86 16.83
CA LEU A 147 -14.84 -13.14 15.56
C LEU A 147 -16.23 -13.18 14.92
N ALA A 148 -17.03 -14.19 15.24
CA ALA A 148 -18.38 -14.35 14.70
C ALA A 148 -19.32 -13.19 15.08
N GLU A 149 -19.26 -12.73 16.32
CA GLU A 149 -20.06 -11.59 16.81
C GLU A 149 -19.69 -10.31 16.06
N LEU A 150 -18.38 -10.00 15.98
CA LEU A 150 -17.87 -8.87 15.21
C LEU A 150 -18.32 -8.93 13.74
N HIS A 151 -18.23 -10.10 13.09
CA HIS A 151 -18.66 -10.26 11.70
C HIS A 151 -20.16 -9.96 11.53
N GLN A 152 -21.00 -10.45 12.44
CA GLN A 152 -22.45 -10.19 12.42
C GLN A 152 -22.77 -8.71 12.63
N GLU A 153 -22.06 -8.04 13.54
CA GLU A 153 -22.19 -6.60 13.78
C GLU A 153 -21.82 -5.79 12.53
N LEU A 154 -20.66 -6.07 11.94
CA LEU A 154 -20.21 -5.43 10.69
C LEU A 154 -21.21 -5.66 9.55
N ASN A 155 -21.74 -6.88 9.43
CA ASN A 155 -22.74 -7.20 8.42
C ASN A 155 -24.04 -6.41 8.64
N THR A 156 -24.47 -6.25 9.89
CA THR A 156 -25.68 -5.48 10.25
C THR A 156 -25.53 -4.01 9.85
N VAL A 157 -24.39 -3.38 10.14
CA VAL A 157 -24.10 -1.99 9.75
C VAL A 157 -24.17 -1.83 8.23
N VAL A 158 -23.46 -2.69 7.50
CA VAL A 158 -23.41 -2.63 6.03
C VAL A 158 -24.80 -2.82 5.42
N GLN A 159 -25.58 -3.81 5.89
CA GLN A 159 -26.93 -4.07 5.39
C GLN A 159 -27.90 -2.91 5.69
N ARG A 160 -27.91 -2.38 6.92
CA ARG A 160 -28.79 -1.26 7.29
C ARG A 160 -28.50 -0.01 6.46
N TYR A 161 -27.22 0.31 6.26
CA TYR A 161 -26.83 1.46 5.47
C TYR A 161 -27.19 1.29 3.99
N THR A 162 -26.86 0.15 3.39
CA THR A 162 -27.13 -0.13 1.97
C THR A 162 -28.62 -0.32 1.65
N ALA A 163 -29.46 -0.66 2.63
CA ALA A 163 -30.90 -0.69 2.48
C ALA A 163 -31.50 0.73 2.30
N LYS A 164 -30.91 1.73 2.95
CA LYS A 164 -31.38 3.13 2.93
C LYS A 164 -30.71 3.99 1.86
N HIS A 165 -29.52 3.59 1.39
CA HIS A 165 -28.68 4.40 0.50
C HIS A 165 -28.34 3.67 -0.81
N THR A 166 -28.11 4.45 -1.87
CA THR A 166 -27.96 3.96 -3.26
C THR A 166 -26.50 3.83 -3.72
N ILE A 167 -25.55 3.70 -2.81
CA ILE A 167 -24.13 3.56 -3.18
C ILE A 167 -23.90 2.13 -3.70
N LEU A 168 -23.86 1.98 -5.03
CA LEU A 168 -23.79 0.68 -5.72
C LEU A 168 -22.55 -0.13 -5.34
N GLU A 169 -21.39 0.50 -5.20
CA GLU A 169 -20.14 -0.17 -4.82
C GLU A 169 -20.24 -0.84 -3.44
N LEU A 170 -21.06 -0.32 -2.52
CA LEU A 170 -21.27 -0.90 -1.19
C LEU A 170 -22.24 -2.10 -1.21
N LYS A 171 -23.02 -2.24 -2.28
CA LYS A 171 -24.01 -3.33 -2.47
C LYS A 171 -23.39 -4.58 -3.11
N GLN A 172 -22.28 -4.44 -3.81
CA GLN A 172 -21.55 -5.57 -4.37
C GLN A 172 -20.80 -6.29 -3.24
N GLU A 173 -20.74 -7.63 -3.26
CA GLU A 173 -20.08 -8.38 -2.19
C GLU A 173 -18.57 -8.12 -2.18
N ASP A 174 -17.91 -8.14 -3.35
CA ASP A 174 -16.46 -7.98 -3.46
C ASP A 174 -16.06 -6.98 -4.55
N VAL A 175 -15.17 -6.04 -4.22
CA VAL A 175 -14.35 -5.32 -5.22
C VAL A 175 -13.01 -6.04 -5.28
N SER A 176 -12.59 -6.49 -6.47
CA SER A 176 -11.29 -7.15 -6.60
C SER A 176 -10.15 -6.16 -6.32
N TYR A 177 -8.99 -6.63 -5.82
CA TYR A 177 -7.83 -5.76 -5.65
C TYR A 177 -7.38 -5.14 -6.99
N SER A 178 -7.48 -5.87 -8.09
CA SER A 178 -7.22 -5.35 -9.42
C SER A 178 -8.10 -4.14 -9.74
N ASP A 179 -9.41 -4.23 -9.43
CA ASP A 179 -10.34 -3.12 -9.63
C ASP A 179 -10.04 -1.95 -8.69
N MET A 180 -9.76 -2.22 -7.40
CA MET A 180 -9.42 -1.16 -6.44
C MET A 180 -8.14 -0.42 -6.85
N VAL A 181 -7.08 -1.14 -7.22
CA VAL A 181 -5.82 -0.55 -7.70
C VAL A 181 -6.08 0.28 -8.96
N ARG A 182 -6.84 -0.27 -9.91
CA ARG A 182 -7.22 0.47 -11.13
C ARG A 182 -7.98 1.76 -10.83
N MET A 183 -8.93 1.71 -9.91
CA MET A 183 -9.77 2.85 -9.55
C MET A 183 -9.00 3.93 -8.77
N THR A 184 -7.97 3.56 -8.00
CA THR A 184 -7.35 4.47 -7.02
C THR A 184 -5.91 4.87 -7.35
N LEU A 185 -5.16 4.02 -8.06
CA LEU A 185 -3.72 4.17 -8.24
C LEU A 185 -3.25 4.17 -9.69
N ASN A 186 -4.09 3.89 -10.70
CA ASN A 186 -3.66 3.87 -12.11
C ASN A 186 -2.92 5.15 -12.55
N GLY A 187 -3.43 6.32 -12.17
CA GLY A 187 -2.80 7.61 -12.46
C GLY A 187 -1.52 7.90 -11.67
N VAL A 188 -1.19 7.05 -10.70
CA VAL A 188 -0.03 7.18 -9.81
C VAL A 188 1.08 6.22 -10.18
N ILE A 189 0.80 4.93 -10.42
CA ILE A 189 1.83 3.88 -10.55
C ILE A 189 1.87 3.17 -11.93
N GLY A 190 1.04 3.62 -12.88
CA GLY A 190 0.92 3.02 -14.22
C GLY A 190 -0.08 1.85 -14.26
N GLU A 191 -0.66 1.61 -15.44
CA GLU A 191 -1.78 0.67 -15.57
C GLU A 191 -1.36 -0.81 -15.50
N ASP A 192 -0.17 -1.14 -15.98
CA ASP A 192 0.31 -2.53 -16.10
C ASP A 192 1.07 -3.04 -14.87
N LEU A 193 1.55 -2.13 -14.00
CA LEU A 193 2.45 -2.46 -12.89
C LEU A 193 1.86 -3.54 -11.98
N TYR A 194 0.57 -3.44 -11.64
CA TYR A 194 -0.06 -4.41 -10.75
C TYR A 194 -0.13 -5.81 -11.36
N GLY A 195 -0.34 -5.90 -12.68
CA GLY A 195 -0.28 -7.16 -13.42
C GLY A 195 1.13 -7.76 -13.42
N ASP A 196 2.15 -6.92 -13.62
CA ASP A 196 3.55 -7.34 -13.55
C ASP A 196 3.90 -7.89 -12.17
N LEU A 197 3.60 -7.15 -11.10
CA LEU A 197 3.83 -7.60 -9.73
C LEU A 197 3.09 -8.91 -9.42
N CYS A 198 1.86 -9.06 -9.90
CA CYS A 198 1.09 -10.30 -9.77
C CYS A 198 1.82 -11.49 -10.41
N SER A 199 2.48 -11.31 -11.55
CA SER A 199 3.22 -12.38 -12.25
C SER A 199 4.39 -12.96 -11.44
N TYR A 200 4.93 -12.21 -10.47
CA TYR A 200 5.96 -12.71 -9.53
C TYR A 200 5.38 -13.47 -8.34
N THR A 201 4.06 -13.42 -8.13
CA THR A 201 3.37 -14.05 -6.99
C THR A 201 2.44 -15.19 -7.38
N HIS A 202 1.82 -15.14 -8.56
CA HIS A 202 0.88 -16.13 -9.08
C HIS A 202 1.47 -16.82 -10.31
N HIS A 203 1.43 -18.16 -10.36
CA HIS A 203 1.99 -18.95 -11.47
C HIS A 203 3.45 -18.61 -11.82
N ASN A 204 4.30 -18.58 -10.80
CA ASN A 204 5.67 -18.06 -10.87
C ASN A 204 6.70 -18.98 -11.57
N ALA A 205 6.31 -20.12 -12.16
CA ALA A 205 7.28 -21.07 -12.73
C ALA A 205 8.16 -20.45 -13.83
N TRP A 206 7.54 -19.68 -14.74
CA TRP A 206 8.28 -18.94 -15.77
C TRP A 206 9.17 -17.84 -15.16
N ARG A 207 8.61 -17.00 -14.27
CA ARG A 207 9.40 -15.92 -13.62
C ARG A 207 10.57 -16.47 -12.81
N ALA A 208 10.37 -17.59 -12.09
CA ALA A 208 11.43 -18.27 -11.35
C ALA A 208 12.51 -18.84 -12.28
N TYR A 209 12.12 -19.47 -13.39
CA TYR A 209 13.06 -19.97 -14.38
C TYR A 209 13.83 -18.82 -15.08
N TYR A 210 13.14 -17.74 -15.46
CA TYR A 210 13.75 -16.54 -16.02
C TYR A 210 14.78 -15.95 -15.07
N GLN A 211 14.43 -15.75 -13.79
CA GLN A 211 15.39 -15.24 -12.80
C GLN A 211 16.59 -16.17 -12.62
N PHE A 212 16.38 -17.48 -12.58
CA PHE A 212 17.47 -18.44 -12.48
C PHE A 212 18.45 -18.34 -13.67
N LEU A 213 17.92 -18.20 -14.89
CA LEU A 213 18.75 -18.04 -16.09
C LEU A 213 19.47 -16.67 -16.12
N VAL A 214 18.73 -15.60 -15.83
CA VAL A 214 19.20 -14.22 -16.00
C VAL A 214 20.16 -13.80 -14.89
N ALA A 215 20.03 -14.33 -13.67
CA ALA A 215 20.94 -14.01 -12.58
C ALA A 215 22.42 -14.30 -12.90
N GLY A 216 22.70 -15.27 -13.77
CA GLY A 216 24.07 -15.59 -14.22
C GLY A 216 24.51 -14.86 -15.49
N VAL A 217 23.59 -14.22 -16.22
CA VAL A 217 23.85 -13.66 -17.57
C VAL A 217 23.70 -12.14 -17.59
N ASN A 218 22.66 -11.61 -16.95
CA ASN A 218 22.39 -10.17 -16.84
C ASN A 218 21.73 -9.84 -15.47
N PRO A 219 22.48 -9.93 -14.37
CA PRO A 219 21.96 -9.62 -13.04
C PRO A 219 21.51 -8.16 -12.89
N THR A 220 22.12 -7.24 -13.63
CA THR A 220 21.80 -5.81 -13.60
C THR A 220 20.34 -5.53 -13.95
N GLN A 221 19.77 -6.24 -14.94
CA GLN A 221 18.36 -6.09 -15.29
C GLN A 221 17.43 -6.45 -14.14
N LEU A 222 17.73 -7.53 -13.42
CA LEU A 222 16.89 -7.97 -12.28
C LEU A 222 16.96 -6.96 -11.13
N GLU A 223 18.12 -6.36 -10.89
CA GLU A 223 18.25 -5.31 -9.88
C GLU A 223 17.52 -4.04 -10.30
N LEU A 224 17.57 -3.69 -11.59
CA LEU A 224 16.83 -2.55 -12.13
C LEU A 224 15.31 -2.73 -11.98
N ASP A 225 14.78 -3.92 -12.30
CA ASP A 225 13.36 -4.25 -12.07
C ASP A 225 13.01 -4.10 -10.57
N SER A 226 13.91 -4.52 -9.69
CA SER A 226 13.73 -4.41 -8.22
C SER A 226 13.69 -2.95 -7.77
N LEU A 227 14.58 -2.11 -8.30
CA LEU A 227 14.59 -0.67 -8.03
C LEU A 227 13.31 0.00 -8.52
N PHE A 228 12.83 -0.37 -9.72
CA PHE A 228 11.59 0.14 -10.29
C PHE A 228 10.38 -0.22 -9.40
N PHE A 229 10.26 -1.48 -8.95
CA PHE A 229 9.19 -1.88 -8.04
C PHE A 229 9.25 -1.18 -6.68
N ALA A 230 10.45 -0.95 -6.14
CA ALA A 230 10.62 -0.19 -4.91
C ALA A 230 10.20 1.27 -5.06
N PHE A 231 10.60 1.89 -6.17
CA PHE A 231 10.23 3.25 -6.54
C PHE A 231 8.71 3.42 -6.66
N GLU A 232 8.03 2.54 -7.39
CA GLU A 232 6.58 2.64 -7.57
C GLU A 232 5.80 2.33 -6.28
N ALA A 233 6.28 1.39 -5.46
CA ALA A 233 5.73 1.17 -4.12
C ALA A 233 5.86 2.44 -3.24
N ALA A 234 6.99 3.14 -3.31
CA ALA A 234 7.20 4.38 -2.59
C ALA A 234 6.24 5.49 -3.06
N ARG A 235 5.99 5.60 -4.38
CA ARG A 235 5.01 6.54 -4.94
C ARG A 235 3.61 6.26 -4.42
N ALA A 236 3.17 5.00 -4.44
CA ALA A 236 1.88 4.60 -3.89
C ALA A 236 1.78 4.97 -2.41
N VAL A 237 2.76 4.59 -1.59
CA VAL A 237 2.75 4.86 -0.15
C VAL A 237 2.77 6.35 0.15
N THR A 238 3.53 7.16 -0.59
CA THR A 238 3.48 8.62 -0.50
C THR A 238 2.07 9.16 -0.78
N ALA A 239 1.43 8.70 -1.85
CA ALA A 239 0.04 9.10 -2.18
C ALA A 239 -0.94 8.72 -1.05
N GLY A 240 -0.79 7.52 -0.49
CA GLY A 240 -1.55 7.08 0.68
C GLY A 240 -1.34 7.97 1.90
N GLY A 241 -0.11 8.42 2.14
CA GLY A 241 0.22 9.36 3.21
C GLY A 241 -0.49 10.70 3.07
N PHE A 242 -0.50 11.29 1.88
CA PHE A 242 -1.21 12.54 1.60
C PHE A 242 -2.74 12.39 1.77
N ALA A 243 -3.31 11.28 1.31
CA ALA A 243 -4.74 11.04 1.46
C ALA A 243 -5.13 10.87 2.93
N LEU A 244 -4.35 10.10 3.70
CA LEU A 244 -4.65 9.85 5.11
C LEU A 244 -4.49 11.11 5.98
N ALA A 245 -3.55 11.99 5.65
CA ALA A 245 -3.30 13.20 6.44
C ALA A 245 -4.53 14.12 6.56
N LYS A 246 -5.48 14.07 5.62
CA LYS A 246 -6.75 14.81 5.69
C LYS A 246 -7.67 14.37 6.82
N TYR A 247 -7.43 13.16 7.36
CA TYR A 247 -8.22 12.55 8.44
C TYR A 247 -7.40 12.43 9.73
N ARG A 248 -6.37 13.25 9.85
CA ARG A 248 -5.46 13.32 10.98
C ARG A 248 -5.30 14.77 11.41
N ASP A 249 -4.98 14.97 12.69
CA ASP A 249 -4.75 16.30 13.25
C ASP A 249 -3.72 17.07 12.41
N SER A 250 -4.16 18.22 11.89
CA SER A 250 -3.38 19.02 10.95
C SER A 250 -2.09 19.58 11.57
N ASN A 251 -2.11 19.94 12.86
CA ASN A 251 -0.93 20.44 13.57
C ASN A 251 0.11 19.32 13.74
N ALA A 252 -0.33 18.11 14.07
CA ALA A 252 0.53 16.94 14.24
C ALA A 252 1.10 16.39 12.92
N THR A 253 0.51 16.73 11.77
CA THR A 253 0.91 16.20 10.46
C THR A 253 1.60 17.21 9.54
N SER A 254 1.60 18.50 9.88
CA SER A 254 2.19 19.56 9.05
C SER A 254 3.64 19.29 8.64
N ASP A 255 4.54 19.10 9.61
CA ASP A 255 5.97 18.88 9.34
C ASP A 255 6.22 17.54 8.60
N LEU A 256 5.37 16.54 8.86
CA LEU A 256 5.45 15.24 8.19
C LEU A 256 5.08 15.36 6.71
N LEU A 257 4.07 16.19 6.40
CA LEU A 257 3.67 16.48 5.02
C LEU A 257 4.73 17.28 4.27
N GLU A 258 5.43 18.20 4.94
CA GLU A 258 6.58 18.88 4.34
C GLU A 258 7.69 17.88 3.99
N GLY A 259 8.01 16.95 4.90
CA GLY A 259 8.96 15.87 4.61
C GLY A 259 8.54 14.97 3.44
N LEU A 260 7.24 14.67 3.31
CA LEU A 260 6.73 13.91 2.16
C LEU A 260 6.82 14.71 0.86
N ARG A 261 6.55 16.02 0.88
CA ARG A 261 6.72 16.89 -0.30
C ARG A 261 8.18 16.91 -0.76
N PHE A 262 9.13 17.05 0.15
CA PHE A 262 10.55 16.94 -0.18
C PHE A 262 10.91 15.57 -0.79
N SER A 263 10.29 14.50 -0.29
CA SER A 263 10.49 13.15 -0.83
C SER A 263 9.93 12.99 -2.25
N ILE A 264 8.90 13.74 -2.65
CA ILE A 264 8.39 13.75 -4.04
C ILE A 264 9.47 14.22 -5.01
N ASP A 265 10.18 15.32 -4.70
CA ASP A 265 11.22 15.85 -5.58
C ASP A 265 12.34 14.83 -5.79
N ARG A 266 12.72 14.12 -4.71
CA ARG A 266 13.68 13.01 -4.78
C ARG A 266 13.15 11.82 -5.58
N LEU A 267 11.87 11.46 -5.45
CA LEU A 267 11.25 10.43 -6.28
C LEU A 267 11.31 10.81 -7.77
N ILE A 268 11.00 12.06 -8.12
CA ILE A 268 11.08 12.53 -9.51
C ILE A 268 12.52 12.42 -10.04
N GLY A 269 13.51 12.83 -9.23
CA GLY A 269 14.93 12.70 -9.57
C GLY A 269 15.34 11.24 -9.80
N LEU A 270 14.98 10.36 -8.87
CA LEU A 270 15.27 8.93 -8.95
C LEU A 270 14.64 8.28 -10.19
N GLY A 271 13.38 8.61 -10.50
CA GLY A 271 12.70 8.09 -11.68
C GLY A 271 13.41 8.46 -12.98
N ARG A 272 13.97 9.67 -13.09
CA ARG A 272 14.81 10.06 -14.23
C ARG A 272 16.09 9.26 -14.28
N MET A 273 16.79 9.12 -13.15
CA MET A 273 18.04 8.35 -13.09
C MET A 273 17.83 6.87 -13.47
N LEU A 274 16.73 6.25 -13.04
CA LEU A 274 16.38 4.87 -13.42
C LEU A 274 16.13 4.74 -14.93
N ASN A 275 15.37 5.67 -15.52
CA ASN A 275 15.09 5.68 -16.95
C ASN A 275 16.36 5.88 -17.78
N ASP A 276 17.21 6.84 -17.39
CA ASP A 276 18.47 7.13 -18.09
C ASP A 276 19.41 5.91 -18.01
N PHE A 277 19.48 5.26 -16.85
CA PHE A 277 20.29 4.05 -16.67
C PHE A 277 19.77 2.88 -17.52
N GLN A 278 18.45 2.69 -17.58
CA GLN A 278 17.84 1.66 -18.45
C GLN A 278 18.21 1.87 -19.92
N GLN A 279 18.06 3.11 -20.42
CA GLN A 279 18.39 3.44 -21.82
C GLN A 279 19.86 3.19 -22.15
N ASN A 280 20.76 3.45 -21.20
CA ASN A 280 22.20 3.22 -21.38
C ASN A 280 22.58 1.73 -21.41
N ILE A 281 21.79 0.85 -20.78
CA ILE A 281 22.01 -0.61 -20.84
C ILE A 281 21.46 -1.21 -22.14
N GLU A 282 20.40 -0.63 -22.69
CA GLU A 282 19.75 -1.10 -23.92
C GLU A 282 20.44 -0.62 -25.21
N ALA A 283 21.35 0.36 -25.11
CA ALA A 283 22.11 0.97 -26.23
C ALA A 283 23.42 0.24 -26.54
#